data_AF-A0A8T5DSK3-F1
#
_entry.id   AF-A0A8T5DSK3-F1
#
_cell.length_a   1.000
_cell.length_b   1.000
_cell.length_c   1.000
_cell.angle_alpha   90.00
_cell.angle_beta   90.00
_cell.angle_gamma   90.00
#
_symmetry.space_group_name_H-M   'P 1'
#
loop_
_entity.id
_entity.type
_entity.pdbx_description
1 polymer ?
#
loop_
_entity_poly.entity_id
_entity_poly.type
_entity_poly.pdbx_seq_one_letter_code
_entity_poly.pdbx_strand_id
1 'polypeptide(L)'
;MGERLLTVDSVVEKYCISSNRVKSIIYQSLGSLFTLFAFIGIFIPGWPTVSWAVPAAFLFSLSNEKLFRWSLTNKFFGKKMFEYYATGKSLPNHVKYIIMVMVGVMTTISAYLVWYVSTKGDGTLFETDSWNGADKYAMGSITILFIGLLGMIYIKYFVNTRNFSQS
;
A
#
# COMPACT_ATOMS: atom_id res chain seq x y z
N MET A 1 22.95 0.19 20.20
CA MET A 1 22.00 -0.68 20.92
C MET A 1 20.66 0.05 20.89
N GLY A 2 19.79 -0.27 19.92
CA GLY A 2 18.55 0.50 19.73
C GLY A 2 17.54 0.18 20.82
N GLU A 3 17.02 1.20 21.50
CA GLU A 3 15.90 1.06 22.45
C GLU A 3 14.75 0.33 21.76
N ARG A 4 14.53 -0.95 22.11
CA ARG A 4 13.27 -1.61 21.82
C ARG A 4 12.20 -0.87 22.61
N LEU A 5 11.23 -0.30 21.91
CA LEU A 5 10.04 0.26 22.55
C LEU A 5 9.25 -0.93 23.11
N LEU A 6 9.33 -1.12 24.43
CA LEU A 6 8.77 -2.30 25.12
C LEU A 6 7.24 -2.24 25.24
N THR A 7 6.65 -1.06 25.07
CA THR A 7 5.23 -0.82 25.34
C THR A 7 4.57 -0.17 24.13
N VAL A 8 3.31 -0.52 23.88
CA VAL A 8 2.50 0.10 22.81
C VAL A 8 2.46 1.63 22.99
N ASP A 9 2.36 2.09 24.25
CA ASP A 9 2.24 3.51 24.57
C ASP A 9 3.49 4.31 24.18
N SER A 10 4.70 3.75 24.27
CA SER A 10 5.94 4.43 23.85
C SER A 10 6.14 4.44 22.32
N VAL A 11 5.59 3.45 21.60
CA VAL A 11 5.47 3.50 20.13
C VAL A 11 4.48 4.58 19.71
N VAL A 12 3.33 4.61 20.38
CA VAL A 12 2.27 5.56 20.12
C VAL A 12 2.75 6.99 20.34
N GLU A 13 3.40 7.29 21.47
CA GLU A 13 3.96 8.61 21.78
C GLU A 13 5.03 9.06 20.77
N LYS A 14 5.88 8.14 20.29
CA LYS A 14 6.94 8.44 19.33
C LYS A 14 6.44 8.75 17.92
N TYR A 15 5.36 8.10 17.49
CA TYR A 15 4.86 8.17 16.11
C TYR A 15 3.53 8.94 15.97
N CYS A 16 2.87 9.28 17.07
CA CYS A 16 1.62 10.04 17.04
C CYS A 16 1.91 11.53 16.86
N ILE A 17 1.47 12.09 15.73
CA ILE A 17 1.57 13.51 15.45
C ILE A 17 0.20 14.14 15.72
N SER A 18 0.14 15.09 16.65
CA SER A 18 -1.07 15.88 16.90
C SER A 18 -1.47 16.62 15.62
N SER A 19 -2.49 16.13 14.92
CA SER A 19 -2.98 16.72 13.69
C SER A 19 -4.29 17.46 13.89
N ASN A 20 -4.46 18.54 13.12
CA ASN A 20 -5.63 19.41 13.16
C ASN A 20 -6.91 18.58 12.93
N ARG A 21 -8.03 18.90 13.60
CA ARG A 21 -9.24 18.05 13.69
C ARG A 21 -9.76 17.58 12.32
N VAL A 22 -9.64 18.41 11.29
CA VAL A 22 -10.01 18.08 9.90
C VAL A 22 -9.06 17.07 9.24
N LYS A 23 -7.74 17.23 9.43
CA LYS A 23 -6.73 16.29 8.88
C LYS A 23 -6.85 14.92 9.55
N SER A 24 -7.09 14.90 10.86
CA SER A 24 -7.36 13.68 11.62
C SER A 24 -8.56 12.91 11.05
N ILE A 25 -9.68 13.58 10.75
CA ILE A 25 -10.86 12.90 10.16
C ILE A 25 -10.55 12.30 8.78
N ILE A 26 -9.80 12.98 7.92
CA ILE A 26 -9.42 12.48 6.59
C ILE A 26 -8.51 11.25 6.70
N TYR A 27 -7.50 11.30 7.57
CA TYR A 27 -6.61 10.16 7.77
C TYR A 27 -7.32 8.98 8.44
N GLN A 28 -8.29 9.25 9.33
CA GLN A 28 -9.08 8.21 9.97
C GLN A 28 -10.03 7.52 8.99
N SER A 29 -10.72 8.28 8.12
CA SER A 29 -11.61 7.68 7.11
C SER A 29 -10.83 6.84 6.11
N LEU A 30 -9.68 7.34 5.66
CA LEU A 30 -8.81 6.64 4.74
C LEU A 30 -8.17 5.39 5.37
N GLY A 31 -7.69 5.48 6.62
CA GLY A 31 -7.19 4.33 7.38
C GLY A 31 -8.26 3.28 7.67
N SER A 32 -9.51 3.70 7.91
CA SER A 32 -10.65 2.80 8.10
C SER A 32 -10.99 2.05 6.82
N LEU A 33 -10.92 2.70 5.65
CA LEU A 33 -11.15 2.06 4.37
C LEU A 33 -10.11 0.95 4.10
N PHE A 34 -8.83 1.24 4.34
CA PHE A 34 -7.78 0.23 4.21
C PHE A 34 -7.91 -0.91 5.23
N THR A 35 -8.34 -0.60 6.46
CA THR A 35 -8.64 -1.61 7.47
C THR A 35 -9.77 -2.53 7.02
N LEU A 36 -10.82 -1.99 6.36
CA LEU A 36 -11.92 -2.78 5.81
C LEU A 36 -11.42 -3.78 4.76
N PHE A 37 -10.54 -3.34 3.85
CA PHE A 37 -9.91 -4.24 2.87
C PHE A 37 -9.02 -5.31 3.54
N ALA A 38 -8.33 -4.95 4.62
CA ALA A 38 -7.58 -5.92 5.42
C ALA A 38 -8.51 -6.96 6.06
N PHE A 39 -9.70 -6.57 6.54
CA PHE A 39 -10.69 -7.51 7.09
C PHE A 39 -11.29 -8.42 6.03
N ILE A 40 -11.66 -7.89 4.86
CA ILE A 40 -12.19 -8.68 3.75
C ILE A 40 -11.19 -9.76 3.34
N GLY A 41 -9.91 -9.41 3.28
CA GLY A 41 -8.85 -10.36 2.97
C GLY A 41 -8.67 -11.50 3.98
N ILE A 42 -9.23 -11.41 5.20
CA ILE A 42 -9.17 -12.53 6.16
C ILE A 42 -9.99 -13.71 5.65
N PHE A 43 -11.08 -13.44 4.94
CA PHE A 43 -11.96 -14.45 4.37
C PHE A 43 -11.43 -15.01 3.04
N ILE A 44 -10.48 -14.33 2.39
CA ILE A 44 -9.92 -14.72 1.10
C ILE A 44 -8.50 -15.30 1.32
N PRO A 45 -8.31 -16.63 1.24
CA PRO A 45 -6.99 -17.23 1.36
C PRO A 45 -6.07 -16.72 0.23
N GLY A 46 -4.87 -16.28 0.59
CA GLY A 46 -3.90 -15.66 -0.34
C GLY A 46 -4.01 -14.14 -0.47
N TRP A 47 -5.01 -13.50 0.15
CA TRP A 47 -5.11 -12.05 0.15
C TRP A 47 -4.08 -11.43 1.11
N PRO A 48 -3.37 -10.38 0.70
CA PRO A 48 -2.29 -9.79 1.50
C PRO A 48 -2.85 -8.85 2.58
N THR A 49 -3.48 -9.41 3.61
CA THR A 49 -4.16 -8.65 4.68
C THR A 49 -3.24 -7.73 5.49
N VAL A 50 -2.02 -8.18 5.78
CA VAL A 50 -1.02 -7.38 6.49
C VAL A 50 -0.63 -6.13 5.69
N SER A 51 -0.63 -6.23 4.36
CA SER A 51 -0.27 -5.13 3.46
C SER A 51 -1.22 -3.96 3.49
N TRP A 52 -2.50 -4.24 3.71
CA TRP A 52 -3.54 -3.23 3.87
C TRP A 52 -3.55 -2.68 5.29
N ALA A 53 -3.23 -3.51 6.28
CA ALA A 53 -3.15 -3.12 7.68
C ALA A 53 -1.97 -2.18 7.99
N VAL A 54 -0.82 -2.31 7.30
CA VAL A 54 0.36 -1.46 7.51
C VAL A 54 0.11 0.02 7.21
N PRO A 55 -0.32 0.41 5.99
CA PRO A 55 -0.64 1.80 5.70
C PRO A 55 -1.83 2.26 6.54
N ALA A 56 -2.83 1.41 6.81
CA ALA A 56 -3.92 1.76 7.71
C ALA A 56 -3.44 2.17 9.11
N ALA A 57 -2.51 1.41 9.70
CA ALA A 57 -1.92 1.73 10.99
C ALA A 57 -1.07 3.02 10.94
N PHE A 58 -0.32 3.24 9.86
CA PHE A 58 0.42 4.49 9.64
C PHE A 58 -0.52 5.71 9.54
N LEU A 59 -1.63 5.58 8.82
CA LEU A 59 -2.67 6.61 8.75
C LEU A 59 -3.31 6.86 10.11
N PHE A 60 -3.53 5.82 10.91
CA PHE A 60 -4.01 5.99 12.28
C PHE A 60 -3.00 6.70 13.18
N SER A 61 -1.69 6.46 13.03
CA SER A 61 -0.67 7.18 13.80
C SER A 61 -0.65 8.69 13.50
N LEU A 62 -1.04 9.10 12.28
CA LEU A 62 -1.17 10.51 11.91
C LEU A 62 -2.51 11.13 12.33
N SER A 63 -3.53 10.32 12.58
CA SER A 63 -4.88 10.81 12.89
C SER A 63 -5.19 10.88 14.38
N ASN A 64 -4.99 9.77 15.10
CA ASN A 64 -5.61 9.56 16.39
C ASN A 64 -4.92 8.42 17.14
N GLU A 65 -4.40 8.77 18.31
CA GLU A 65 -3.72 7.89 19.24
C GLU A 65 -4.51 6.62 19.57
N LYS A 66 -5.83 6.74 19.80
CA LYS A 66 -6.69 5.62 20.20
C LYS A 66 -6.86 4.58 19.10
N LEU A 67 -6.98 5.02 17.84
CA LEU A 67 -7.09 4.09 16.70
C LEU A 67 -5.76 3.44 16.36
N PHE A 68 -4.65 4.17 16.53
CA PHE A 68 -3.33 3.60 16.36
C PHE A 68 -3.04 2.53 17.43
N ARG A 69 -3.38 2.81 18.69
CA ARG A 69 -3.30 1.83 19.78
C ARG A 69 -4.18 0.60 19.50
N TRP A 70 -5.39 0.81 18.96
CA TRP A 70 -6.28 -0.29 18.58
C TRP A 70 -5.70 -1.14 17.46
N SER A 71 -5.12 -0.54 16.41
CA SER A 71 -4.54 -1.30 15.29
C SER A 71 -3.31 -2.12 15.71
N LEU A 72 -2.54 -1.64 16.69
CA LEU A 72 -1.39 -2.35 17.28
C LEU A 72 -1.80 -3.46 18.26
N THR A 73 -2.99 -3.40 18.87
CA THR A 73 -3.43 -4.36 19.89
C THR A 73 -4.46 -5.39 19.39
N ASN A 74 -5.00 -5.19 18.18
CA ASN A 74 -6.03 -6.07 17.62
C ASN A 74 -5.51 -7.50 17.34
N LYS A 75 -6.36 -8.53 17.52
CA LYS A 75 -5.99 -9.96 17.41
C LYS A 75 -5.57 -10.41 16.01
N PHE A 76 -5.97 -9.70 14.96
CA PHE A 76 -5.70 -10.10 13.58
C PHE A 76 -4.31 -9.67 13.09
N PHE A 77 -3.96 -8.39 13.27
CA PHE A 77 -2.72 -7.81 12.74
C PHE A 77 -1.82 -7.22 13.83
N GLY A 78 -2.35 -6.98 15.03
CA GLY A 78 -1.69 -6.23 16.09
C GLY A 78 -0.35 -6.81 16.51
N LYS A 79 -0.24 -8.14 16.68
CA LYS A 79 1.04 -8.79 17.01
C LYS A 79 2.12 -8.49 15.98
N LYS A 80 1.80 -8.61 14.68
CA LYS A 80 2.75 -8.32 13.59
C LYS A 80 3.07 -6.83 13.47
N MET A 81 2.09 -5.96 13.70
CA MET A 81 2.26 -4.51 13.65
C MET A 81 3.08 -3.99 14.83
N PHE A 82 2.81 -4.47 16.05
CA PHE A 82 3.60 -4.15 17.23
C PHE A 82 5.04 -4.60 17.08
N GLU A 83 5.27 -5.83 16.62
CA GLU A 83 6.62 -6.33 16.38
C GLU A 83 7.34 -5.53 15.28
N TYR A 84 6.64 -5.12 14.23
CA TYR A 84 7.16 -4.24 13.18
C TYR A 84 7.64 -2.88 13.73
N TYR A 85 6.82 -2.21 14.54
CA TYR A 85 7.16 -0.90 15.11
C TYR A 85 8.17 -1.00 16.27
N ALA A 86 8.08 -2.02 17.13
CA ALA A 86 8.97 -2.23 18.28
C ALA A 86 10.40 -2.60 17.87
N THR A 87 10.58 -3.23 16.70
CA THR A 87 11.91 -3.62 16.22
C THR A 87 12.60 -2.48 15.46
N GLY A 88 11.88 -1.43 15.05
CA GLY A 88 12.44 -0.28 14.32
C GLY A 88 13.15 -0.64 13.00
N LYS A 89 13.03 -1.89 12.53
CA LYS A 89 13.68 -2.38 11.32
C LYS A 89 12.91 -1.88 10.11
N SER A 90 13.52 -0.92 9.42
CA SER A 90 13.07 -0.40 8.13
C SER A 90 12.90 -1.55 7.12
N LEU A 91 11.66 -1.75 6.68
CA LEU A 91 11.23 -2.50 5.50
C LEU A 91 11.77 -3.95 5.37
N PRO A 92 11.10 -4.95 5.96
CA PRO A 92 11.34 -6.36 5.60
C PRO A 92 10.98 -6.58 4.11
N ASN A 93 11.65 -7.54 3.46
CA ASN A 93 11.48 -7.90 2.03
C ASN A 93 10.02 -8.01 1.57
N HIS A 94 9.14 -8.43 2.48
CA HIS A 94 7.71 -8.53 2.25
C HIS A 94 7.07 -7.17 1.92
N VAL A 95 7.45 -6.08 2.61
CA VAL A 95 6.91 -4.73 2.35
C VAL A 95 7.39 -4.20 1.01
N LYS A 96 8.62 -4.51 0.60
CA LYS A 96 9.13 -4.16 -0.74
C LYS A 96 8.33 -4.86 -1.85
N TYR A 97 8.04 -6.14 -1.67
CA TYR A 97 7.18 -6.89 -2.61
C TYR A 97 5.77 -6.31 -2.67
N ILE A 98 5.20 -5.93 -1.51
CA ILE A 98 3.89 -5.30 -1.43
C ILE A 98 3.83 -3.98 -2.18
N ILE A 99 4.81 -3.09 -1.99
CA ILE A 99 4.85 -1.79 -2.66
C ILE A 99 4.93 -2.01 -4.18
N MET A 100 5.71 -3.00 -4.63
CA MET A 100 5.79 -3.38 -6.04
C MET A 100 4.44 -3.85 -6.60
N VAL A 101 3.72 -4.71 -5.87
CA VAL A 101 2.38 -5.18 -6.25
C VAL A 101 1.38 -4.04 -6.29
N MET A 102 1.41 -3.14 -5.31
CA MET A 102 0.47 -2.01 -5.24
C MET A 102 0.70 -1.02 -6.39
N VAL A 103 1.96 -0.70 -6.69
CA VAL A 103 2.31 0.10 -7.87
C VAL A 103 1.82 -0.59 -9.14
N GLY A 104 2.06 -1.90 -9.28
CA GLY A 104 1.57 -2.69 -10.41
C GLY A 104 0.05 -2.67 -10.58
N VAL A 105 -0.72 -2.82 -9.50
CA VAL A 105 -2.19 -2.77 -9.53
C VAL A 105 -2.68 -1.38 -9.92
N MET A 106 -2.13 -0.32 -9.32
CA MET A 106 -2.55 1.06 -9.62
C MET A 106 -2.20 1.48 -11.05
N THR A 107 -1.05 1.06 -11.57
CA THR A 107 -0.64 1.35 -12.95
C THR A 107 -1.49 0.56 -13.93
N THR A 108 -1.82 -0.70 -13.63
CA THR A 108 -2.72 -1.52 -14.46
C THR A 108 -4.13 -0.94 -14.53
N ILE A 109 -4.70 -0.54 -13.39
CA ILE A 109 -6.03 0.10 -13.34
C ILE A 109 -6.01 1.42 -14.12
N SER A 110 -5.00 2.25 -13.90
CA SER A 110 -4.86 3.53 -14.62
C SER A 110 -4.72 3.32 -16.13
N ALA A 111 -3.90 2.36 -16.56
CA ALA A 111 -3.72 2.03 -17.97
C ALA A 111 -5.02 1.49 -18.58
N TYR A 112 -5.75 0.63 -17.88
CA TYR A 112 -7.03 0.11 -18.35
C TYR A 112 -8.10 1.20 -18.48
N LEU A 113 -8.18 2.13 -17.53
CA LEU A 113 -9.13 3.24 -17.60
C LEU A 113 -8.82 4.19 -18.76
N VAL A 114 -7.54 4.51 -18.97
CA VAL A 114 -7.12 5.33 -20.11
C VAL A 114 -7.41 4.61 -21.43
N TRP A 115 -7.13 3.31 -21.51
CA TRP A 115 -7.49 2.51 -22.67
C TRP A 115 -9.02 2.52 -22.90
N TYR A 116 -9.81 2.31 -21.84
CA TYR A 116 -11.28 2.26 -21.90
C TYR A 116 -11.89 3.58 -22.37
N VAL A 117 -11.36 4.72 -21.89
CA VAL A 117 -11.89 6.05 -22.21
C VAL A 117 -11.35 6.60 -23.52
N SER A 118 -10.06 6.41 -23.80
CA SER A 118 -9.37 7.09 -24.91
C SER A 118 -9.08 6.20 -26.11
N THR A 119 -8.96 4.89 -25.93
CA THR A 119 -8.49 3.97 -26.98
C THR A 119 -9.59 3.04 -27.50
N LYS A 120 -10.46 2.53 -26.62
CA LYS A 120 -11.44 1.49 -26.93
C LYS A 120 -12.38 1.88 -28.08
N GLY A 121 -12.99 3.06 -28.03
CA GLY A 121 -14.05 3.43 -28.99
C GLY A 121 -15.12 2.33 -29.07
N ASP A 122 -15.43 1.87 -30.29
CA ASP A 122 -16.33 0.72 -30.55
C ASP A 122 -15.60 -0.63 -30.72
N GLY A 123 -14.27 -0.66 -30.55
CA GLY A 123 -13.43 -1.84 -30.73
C GLY A 123 -13.44 -2.81 -29.54
N THR A 124 -12.87 -4.00 -29.75
CA THR A 124 -12.78 -5.07 -28.74
C THR A 124 -11.37 -5.20 -28.16
N LEU A 125 -11.24 -5.68 -26.92
CA LEU A 125 -9.94 -5.79 -26.21
C LEU A 125 -8.91 -6.65 -26.95
N PHE A 126 -9.35 -7.67 -27.69
CA PHE A 126 -8.49 -8.69 -28.29
C PHE A 126 -8.21 -8.45 -29.78
N GLU A 127 -8.83 -7.44 -30.39
CA GLU A 127 -8.61 -7.05 -31.78
C GLU A 127 -8.03 -5.63 -31.81
N THR A 128 -6.70 -5.53 -31.77
CA THR A 128 -5.97 -4.24 -31.76
C THR A 128 -6.26 -3.37 -32.97
N ASP A 129 -6.63 -3.98 -34.09
CA ASP A 129 -6.95 -3.28 -35.35
C ASP A 129 -8.37 -2.67 -35.34
N SER A 130 -9.20 -3.06 -34.37
CA SER A 130 -10.58 -2.56 -34.20
C SER A 130 -10.64 -1.25 -33.39
N TRP A 131 -9.53 -0.82 -32.78
CA TRP A 131 -9.50 0.33 -31.89
C TRP A 131 -9.58 1.63 -32.71
N ASN A 132 -10.72 2.33 -32.57
CA ASN A 132 -10.99 3.59 -33.27
C ASN A 132 -11.16 4.78 -32.32
N GLY A 133 -10.64 4.68 -31.09
CA GLY A 133 -10.66 5.78 -30.12
C GLY A 133 -9.76 6.95 -30.52
N ALA A 134 -9.83 8.04 -29.74
CA ALA A 134 -9.02 9.25 -29.94
C ALA A 134 -7.51 8.97 -29.92
N ASP A 135 -7.08 7.96 -29.17
CA ASP A 135 -5.70 7.45 -29.16
C ASP A 135 -5.63 6.10 -29.89
N LYS A 136 -5.45 6.16 -31.22
CA LYS A 136 -5.43 5.00 -32.13
C LYS A 136 -4.34 3.96 -31.80
N TYR A 137 -3.24 4.38 -31.18
CA TYR A 137 -2.11 3.50 -30.85
C TYR A 137 -2.05 3.12 -29.37
N ALA A 138 -3.05 3.53 -28.58
CA ALA A 138 -3.08 3.29 -27.14
C ALA A 138 -1.83 3.83 -26.40
N MET A 139 -1.18 4.86 -26.96
CA MET A 139 0.08 5.40 -26.46
C MET A 139 -0.03 5.83 -25.00
N GLY A 140 -1.17 6.42 -24.59
CA GLY A 140 -1.43 6.80 -23.20
C GLY A 140 -1.38 5.62 -22.23
N SER A 141 -2.07 4.53 -22.55
CA SER A 141 -2.04 3.31 -21.73
C SER A 141 -0.67 2.62 -21.73
N ILE A 142 0.03 2.59 -22.87
CA ILE A 142 1.36 2.00 -23.00
C ILE A 142 2.38 2.79 -22.15
N THR A 143 2.34 4.12 -22.20
CA THR A 143 3.24 4.97 -21.40
C THR A 143 3.01 4.77 -19.90
N ILE A 144 1.76 4.64 -19.46
CA ILE A 144 1.44 4.38 -18.04
C ILE A 144 2.00 3.03 -17.58
N LEU A 145 1.86 1.98 -18.39
CA LEU A 145 2.44 0.68 -18.09
C LEU A 145 3.97 0.73 -18.06
N PHE A 146 4.59 1.46 -18.99
CA PHE A 146 6.04 1.61 -19.06
C PHE A 146 6.61 2.35 -17.84
N ILE A 147 6.01 3.47 -17.46
CA ILE A 147 6.38 4.22 -16.26
C ILE A 147 6.14 3.38 -15.00
N GLY A 148 5.02 2.66 -14.94
CA GLY A 148 4.72 1.74 -13.85
C GLY A 148 5.77 0.63 -13.70
N LEU A 149 6.23 0.08 -14.82
CA LEU A 149 7.27 -0.94 -14.86
C LEU A 149 8.64 -0.39 -14.45
N LEU A 150 9.00 0.81 -14.91
CA LEU A 150 10.20 1.52 -14.44
C LEU A 150 10.15 1.80 -12.93
N GLY A 151 9.00 2.21 -12.41
CA GLY A 151 8.79 2.39 -10.96
C GLY A 151 9.01 1.10 -10.16
N MET A 152 8.49 -0.02 -10.66
CA MET A 152 8.71 -1.34 -10.03
C MET A 152 10.18 -1.78 -10.08
N ILE A 153 10.87 -1.57 -11.21
CA ILE A 153 12.31 -1.84 -11.35
C ILE A 153 13.12 -0.95 -10.40
N TYR A 154 12.79 0.34 -10.33
CA TYR A 154 13.43 1.28 -9.41
C TYR A 154 13.28 0.81 -7.96
N ILE A 155 12.07 0.43 -7.53
CA ILE A 155 11.85 -0.11 -6.18
C ILE A 155 12.69 -1.38 -5.97
N LYS A 156 12.77 -2.28 -6.96
CA LYS A 156 13.57 -3.50 -6.89
C LYS A 156 15.05 -3.22 -6.67
N TYR A 157 15.63 -2.24 -7.38
CA TYR A 157 17.06 -1.95 -7.36
C TYR A 157 17.47 -0.94 -6.27
N PHE A 158 16.65 0.08 -6.01
CA PHE A 158 16.98 1.19 -5.13
C PHE A 158 16.69 0.89 -3.66
N VAL A 159 15.66 0.08 -3.36
CA VAL A 159 15.38 -0.32 -1.98
C VAL A 159 16.35 -1.43 -1.59
N ASN A 160 17.47 -1.05 -0.99
CA ASN A 160 18.48 -1.99 -0.51
C ASN A 160 17.94 -2.74 0.73
N THR A 161 17.29 -3.88 0.51
CA THR A 161 16.90 -4.78 1.58
C THR A 161 18.11 -5.59 2.00
N ARG A 162 18.73 -5.24 3.13
CA ARG A 162 19.77 -6.06 3.74
C ARG A 162 19.22 -7.46 3.98
N ASN A 163 19.74 -8.44 3.24
CA ASN A 163 19.42 -9.85 3.44
C ASN A 163 19.76 -10.23 4.88
N PHE A 164 18.74 -10.59 5.67
CA PHE A 164 18.95 -11.31 6.92
C PHE A 164 19.24 -12.78 6.57
N SER A 165 20.48 -13.03 6.15
CA SER A 165 21.07 -14.36 6.29
C SER A 165 21.76 -14.37 7.66
N GLN A 166 21.29 -15.29 8.50
CA GLN A 166 21.94 -15.85 9.70
C GLN A 166 21.81 -15.08 11.02
N SER A 167 20.94 -15.61 11.88
CA SER A 167 21.21 -15.83 13.31
C SER A 167 20.59 -17.16 13.71
#